data_AF-A0A816GN48-F1
#
_entry.id   AF-A0A816GN48-F1
#
_cell.length_a   1.000
_cell.length_b   1.000
_cell.length_c   1.000
_cell.angle_alpha   90.00
_cell.angle_beta   90.00
_cell.angle_gamma   90.00
#
_symmetry.space_group_name_H-M   'P 1'
#
loop_
_entity.id
_entity.type
_entity.pdbx_description
1 polymer ?
#
loop_
_entity_poly.entity_id
_entity_poly.type
_entity_poly.pdbx_seq_one_letter_code
_entity_poly.pdbx_strand_id
1 'polypeptide(L)'
;MTEVIHRLTELKHLRISFFGCPDDDACNRLNHRHTVFMLLIFSAVLTSRIFISDLIICWTPGEFTGNFVSYTRHYCYVTNTYYISMNETIPTLADAHIRRRRSIYYYQWLPIVLALQSLLFLIPRLIWSGFSPRCGINLQHCLSPKFDYRTSRYKVQHITTMLNLLARSQQHDFNRMTTNEPSGALTATNLAAHNSSVLKFFHIFCMPFIFATGNTAHGYYLANLFVLVKILFLINSSLQLFFLNTLLTKNSVLYGLEV
;
A
#
# COMPACT_ATOMS: atom_id res chain seq x y z
N MET A 1 11.66 23.28 15.39
CA MET A 1 11.47 23.04 13.92
C MET A 1 12.81 22.72 13.24
N THR A 2 13.86 23.49 13.51
CA THR A 2 15.24 23.26 13.06
C THR A 2 15.85 21.93 13.55
N GLU A 3 15.53 21.50 14.76
CA GLU A 3 16.04 20.24 15.33
C GLU A 3 15.46 18.98 14.64
N VAL A 4 14.21 19.06 14.18
CA VAL A 4 13.56 18.00 13.40
C VAL A 4 14.16 17.91 11.99
N ILE A 5 14.44 19.06 11.37
CA ILE A 5 15.14 19.14 10.09
C ILE A 5 16.57 18.57 10.22
N HIS A 6 17.27 18.88 11.31
CA HIS A 6 18.62 18.36 11.58
C HIS A 6 18.62 16.82 11.74
N ARG A 7 17.65 16.24 12.48
CA ARG A 7 17.52 14.77 12.59
C ARG A 7 17.07 14.10 11.28
N LEU A 8 16.30 14.80 10.44
CA LEU A 8 15.97 14.34 9.09
C LEU A 8 17.19 14.32 8.16
N THR A 9 18.18 15.20 8.36
CA THR A 9 19.46 15.18 7.62
C THR A 9 20.36 14.01 8.00
N GLU A 10 20.37 13.57 9.25
CA GLU A 10 21.12 12.38 9.71
C GLU A 10 20.54 11.06 9.16
N LEU A 11 19.26 11.05 8.78
CA LEU A 11 18.63 9.94 8.05
C LEU A 11 19.07 9.84 6.57
N LYS A 12 19.91 10.75 6.05
CA LYS A 12 20.47 10.65 4.68
C LYS A 12 21.26 9.36 4.44
N HIS A 13 21.80 8.74 5.50
CA HIS A 13 22.54 7.47 5.39
C HIS A 13 21.62 6.25 5.20
N LEU A 14 20.34 6.37 5.54
CA LEU A 14 19.26 5.50 5.07
C LEU A 14 18.73 6.10 3.77
N ARG A 15 19.38 5.79 2.65
CA ARG A 15 18.99 6.25 1.31
C ARG A 15 17.69 5.56 0.85
N ILE A 16 16.61 5.71 1.60
CA ILE A 16 15.26 5.58 1.08
C ILE A 16 15.04 6.84 0.25
N SER A 17 15.55 6.85 -0.99
CA SER A 17 15.31 7.95 -1.92
C SER A 17 13.81 8.10 -2.08
N PHE A 18 13.15 8.97 -1.31
CA PHE A 18 11.71 9.18 -1.41
C PHE A 18 11.28 9.45 -2.86
N PHE A 19 12.19 10.03 -3.65
CA PHE A 19 12.05 10.38 -5.06
C PHE A 19 12.23 9.23 -6.08
N GLY A 20 12.59 8.01 -5.66
CA GLY A 20 12.60 6.84 -6.57
C GLY A 20 13.83 6.75 -7.48
N CYS A 21 14.10 5.54 -7.96
CA CYS A 21 15.02 5.33 -9.08
C CYS A 21 14.25 5.61 -10.38
N PRO A 22 14.85 6.24 -11.42
CA PRO A 22 14.16 6.51 -12.68
C PRO A 22 13.53 5.28 -13.35
N ASP A 23 14.04 4.08 -13.05
CA ASP A 23 13.60 2.80 -13.63
C ASP A 23 12.58 2.02 -12.76
N ASP A 24 12.00 2.65 -11.73
CA ASP A 24 10.94 2.04 -10.93
C ASP A 24 9.62 1.97 -11.73
N ASP A 25 8.99 0.79 -11.78
CA ASP A 25 7.66 0.57 -12.38
C ASP A 25 6.68 1.71 -12.06
N ALA A 26 5.90 2.17 -13.04
CA ALA A 26 4.91 3.23 -12.85
C ALA A 26 3.96 2.94 -11.68
N CYS A 27 3.51 1.69 -11.53
CA CYS A 27 2.67 1.25 -10.42
C CYS A 27 3.39 1.35 -9.07
N ASN A 28 4.69 1.06 -9.01
CA ASN A 28 5.45 1.21 -7.77
C ASN A 28 5.53 2.68 -7.39
N ARG A 29 5.93 3.55 -8.33
CA ARG A 29 6.02 5.01 -8.15
C ARG A 29 4.69 5.63 -7.70
N LEU A 30 3.58 5.26 -8.32
CA LEU A 30 2.26 5.78 -7.94
C LEU A 30 2.01 5.54 -6.45
N ASN A 31 2.26 4.34 -5.98
CA ASN A 31 1.87 3.96 -4.63
C ASN A 31 2.83 4.45 -3.53
N HIS A 32 4.13 4.16 -3.62
CA HIS A 32 5.03 4.52 -2.53
C HIS A 32 5.38 6.01 -2.50
N ARG A 33 5.16 6.74 -3.60
CA ARG A 33 5.47 8.17 -3.69
C ARG A 33 4.21 9.01 -3.70
N HIS A 34 3.29 8.80 -4.64
CA HIS A 34 2.11 9.65 -4.73
C HIS A 34 1.10 9.34 -3.63
N THR A 35 0.75 8.08 -3.38
CA THR A 35 -0.23 7.73 -2.33
C THR A 35 0.28 8.11 -0.94
N VAL A 36 1.53 7.81 -0.61
CA VAL A 36 2.13 8.22 0.68
C VAL A 36 2.13 9.74 0.84
N PHE A 37 2.53 10.49 -0.20
CA PHE A 37 2.55 11.95 -0.15
C PHE A 37 1.14 12.54 0.01
N MET A 38 0.15 12.02 -0.72
CA MET A 38 -1.25 12.45 -0.59
C MET A 38 -1.80 12.17 0.82
N LEU A 39 -1.55 10.98 1.37
CA LEU A 39 -1.99 10.63 2.73
C LEU A 39 -1.34 11.52 3.79
N LEU A 40 -0.06 11.85 3.64
CA LEU A 40 0.64 12.77 4.54
C LEU A 40 0.08 14.19 4.46
N ILE A 41 -0.24 14.69 3.27
CA ILE A 41 -0.89 16.00 3.11
C ILE A 41 -2.25 15.99 3.80
N PHE A 42 -3.09 14.99 3.54
CA PHE A 42 -4.42 14.94 4.17
C PHE A 42 -4.34 14.79 5.69
N SER A 43 -3.42 13.97 6.20
CA SER A 43 -3.16 13.89 7.64
C SER A 43 -2.73 15.25 8.21
N ALA A 44 -1.78 15.94 7.56
CA ALA A 44 -1.33 17.26 8.00
C ALA A 44 -2.44 18.32 7.96
N VAL A 45 -3.28 18.33 6.92
CA VAL A 45 -4.42 19.24 6.81
C VAL A 45 -5.42 18.98 7.93
N LEU A 46 -5.79 17.73 8.19
CA LEU A 46 -6.71 17.39 9.29
C LEU A 46 -6.12 17.76 10.65
N THR A 47 -4.83 17.48 10.87
CA THR A 47 -4.13 17.89 12.09
C THR A 47 -4.12 19.41 12.24
N SER A 48 -3.88 20.17 11.18
CA SER A 48 -3.90 21.64 11.24
C SER A 48 -5.28 22.18 11.62
N ARG A 49 -6.36 21.56 11.11
CA ARG A 49 -7.73 21.93 11.45
C ARG A 49 -8.05 21.72 12.92
N ILE A 50 -7.47 20.69 13.55
CA ILE A 50 -7.65 20.42 14.99
C ILE A 50 -7.10 21.55 15.86
N PHE A 51 -6.00 22.21 15.44
CA PHE A 51 -5.36 23.26 16.22
C PHE A 51 -5.90 24.66 15.96
N ILE A 52 -6.33 24.94 14.73
CA ILE A 52 -6.68 26.29 14.28
C ILE A 52 -8.19 26.56 14.39
N SER A 53 -9.03 25.52 14.33
CA SER A 53 -10.47 25.69 14.18
C SER A 53 -11.27 24.79 15.13
N ASP A 54 -12.46 25.27 15.49
CA ASP A 54 -13.45 24.47 16.22
C ASP A 54 -13.94 23.31 15.32
N LEU A 55 -13.59 22.07 15.67
CA LEU A 55 -13.96 20.86 14.91
C LEU A 55 -15.46 20.63 14.83
N ILE A 56 -16.18 21.04 15.87
CA ILE A 56 -17.62 20.89 15.99
C ILE A 56 -18.21 22.14 16.64
N ILE A 57 -19.35 22.57 16.11
CA ILE A 57 -20.16 23.64 16.67
C ILE A 57 -21.39 22.99 17.29
N CYS A 58 -21.59 23.22 18.58
CA CYS A 58 -22.75 22.72 19.32
C CYS A 58 -23.76 23.85 19.55
N TRP A 59 -25.04 23.46 19.59
CA TRP A 59 -26.11 24.33 20.04
C TRP A 59 -26.10 24.37 21.57
N THR A 60 -25.73 25.51 22.15
CA THR A 60 -25.63 25.70 23.61
C THR A 60 -26.72 26.64 24.13
N PRO A 61 -27.16 26.50 25.40
CA PRO A 61 -28.09 27.44 26.02
C PRO A 61 -27.56 28.88 26.05
N GLY A 62 -28.46 29.87 26.05
CA GLY A 62 -28.10 31.29 26.05
C GLY A 62 -27.41 31.79 27.33
N GLU A 63 -27.57 31.07 28.44
CA GLU A 63 -26.96 31.39 29.75
C GLU A 63 -25.45 31.07 29.81
N PHE A 64 -24.91 30.37 28.81
CA PHE A 64 -23.50 29.96 28.82
C PHE A 64 -22.58 31.11 28.43
N THR A 65 -21.61 31.42 29.30
CA THR A 65 -20.53 32.35 28.97
C THR A 65 -19.62 31.77 27.88
N GLY A 66 -18.83 32.63 27.21
CA GLY A 66 -17.94 32.19 26.12
C GLY A 66 -17.01 31.02 26.47
N ASN A 67 -16.51 30.98 27.71
CA ASN A 67 -15.69 29.88 28.21
C ASN A 67 -16.47 28.56 28.34
N PHE A 68 -17.72 28.60 28.81
CA PHE A 68 -18.58 27.42 28.88
C PHE A 68 -18.94 26.89 27.49
N VAL A 69 -19.14 27.78 26.53
CA VAL A 69 -19.37 27.40 25.13
C VAL A 69 -18.13 26.69 24.56
N SER A 70 -16.92 27.25 24.75
CA SER A 70 -15.67 26.61 24.32
C SER A 70 -15.46 25.25 24.99
N TYR A 71 -15.73 25.15 26.30
CA TYR A 71 -15.65 23.89 27.03
C TYR A 71 -16.64 22.84 26.47
N THR A 72 -17.87 23.25 26.19
CA THR A 72 -18.90 22.34 25.67
C THR A 72 -18.54 21.83 24.28
N ARG A 73 -17.92 22.66 23.42
CA ARG A 73 -17.40 22.20 22.11
C ARG A 73 -16.35 21.10 22.26
N HIS A 74 -15.36 21.30 23.13
CA HIS A 74 -14.34 20.27 23.38
C HIS A 74 -14.94 19.01 24.01
N TYR A 75 -15.86 19.18 24.96
CA TYR A 75 -16.55 18.07 25.60
C TYR A 75 -17.35 17.24 24.58
N CYS A 76 -18.10 17.89 23.69
CA CYS A 76 -18.86 17.24 22.63
C CYS A 76 -17.97 16.58 21.57
N TYR A 77 -16.76 17.09 21.34
CA TYR A 77 -15.81 16.47 20.40
C TYR A 77 -15.18 15.21 20.99
N VAL A 78 -14.74 15.25 22.25
CA VAL A 78 -14.09 14.10 22.92
C VAL A 78 -15.11 13.03 23.28
N THR A 79 -16.33 13.43 23.65
CA THR A 79 -17.43 12.50 23.90
C THR A 79 -18.03 12.02 22.58
N ASN A 80 -18.21 10.72 22.43
CA ASN A 80 -18.76 10.17 21.19
C ASN A 80 -20.16 10.72 20.90
N THR A 81 -20.36 11.19 19.67
CA THR A 81 -21.65 11.68 19.18
C THR A 81 -22.41 10.56 18.47
N TYR A 82 -23.73 10.66 18.39
CA TYR A 82 -24.56 9.68 17.68
C TYR A 82 -25.63 10.43 16.90
N TYR A 83 -26.03 9.85 15.76
CA TYR A 83 -27.12 10.39 14.95
C TYR A 83 -28.46 9.85 15.42
N ILE A 84 -29.47 10.72 15.46
CA ILE A 84 -30.86 10.39 15.70
C ILE A 84 -31.73 11.12 14.67
N SER A 85 -32.75 10.43 14.16
CA SER A 85 -33.73 11.06 13.27
C SER A 85 -34.61 12.02 14.06
N MET A 86 -35.03 13.13 13.45
CA MET A 86 -35.91 14.11 14.09
C MET A 86 -37.29 13.55 14.48
N ASN A 87 -37.69 12.41 13.90
CA ASN A 87 -38.96 11.76 14.20
C ASN A 87 -38.88 10.71 15.32
N GLU A 88 -37.67 10.44 15.85
CA GLU A 88 -37.45 9.49 16.95
C GLU A 88 -37.32 10.24 18.29
N THR A 89 -37.78 9.61 19.38
CA THR A 89 -37.59 10.14 20.74
C THR A 89 -36.16 9.92 21.22
N ILE A 90 -35.64 10.83 22.05
CA ILE A 90 -34.27 10.73 22.58
C ILE A 90 -34.18 9.49 23.48
N PRO A 91 -33.29 8.53 23.18
CA PRO A 91 -33.17 7.28 23.92
C PRO A 91 -32.74 7.54 25.37
N THR A 92 -33.45 6.93 26.31
CA THR A 92 -33.17 7.05 27.76
C THR A 92 -32.05 6.09 28.19
N LEU A 93 -31.72 6.06 29.50
CA LEU A 93 -30.66 5.20 30.04
C LEU A 93 -30.91 3.69 29.79
N ALA A 94 -32.17 3.28 29.66
CA ALA A 94 -32.53 1.89 29.31
C ALA A 94 -32.05 1.48 27.90
N ASP A 95 -31.94 2.45 26.99
CA ASP A 95 -31.60 2.24 25.57
C ASP A 95 -30.12 2.54 25.26
N ALA A 96 -29.24 2.47 26.26
CA ALA A 96 -27.81 2.79 26.11
C ALA A 96 -27.12 1.97 24.99
N HIS A 97 -27.59 0.75 24.74
CA HIS A 97 -27.09 -0.10 23.65
C HIS A 97 -27.34 0.50 22.26
N ILE A 98 -28.48 1.15 22.04
CA ILE A 98 -28.83 1.79 20.77
C ILE A 98 -27.91 2.99 20.51
N ARG A 99 -27.68 3.80 21.55
CA ARG A 99 -26.75 4.95 21.49
C ARG A 99 -25.33 4.53 21.12
N ARG A 100 -24.83 3.45 21.72
CA ARG A 100 -23.49 2.91 21.44
C ARG A 100 -23.35 2.31 20.04
N ARG A 101 -24.43 1.76 19.49
CA ARG A 101 -24.40 1.18 18.13
C ARG A 101 -24.36 2.25 17.04
N ARG A 102 -25.01 3.40 17.28
CA ARG A 102 -25.11 4.51 16.33
C ARG A 102 -24.03 5.59 16.53
N SER A 103 -23.14 5.42 17.51
CA SER A 103 -22.13 6.43 17.80
C SER A 103 -21.00 6.45 16.79
N ILE A 104 -20.52 7.65 16.51
CA ILE A 104 -19.56 7.96 15.47
C ILE A 104 -18.20 8.23 16.11
N TYR A 105 -17.23 7.35 15.84
CA TYR A 105 -15.90 7.38 16.47
C TYR A 105 -14.79 7.85 15.52
N TYR A 106 -15.00 7.78 14.20
CA TYR A 106 -13.90 7.86 13.24
C TYR A 106 -13.22 9.23 13.15
N TYR A 107 -13.93 10.34 13.42
CA TYR A 107 -13.37 11.69 13.32
C TYR A 107 -12.16 11.95 14.22
N GLN A 108 -12.14 11.31 15.39
CA GLN A 108 -11.06 11.46 16.37
C GLN A 108 -9.79 10.72 15.91
N TRP A 109 -9.95 9.56 15.28
CA TRP A 109 -8.86 8.67 14.89
C TRP A 109 -8.36 8.88 13.46
N LEU A 110 -9.15 9.55 12.61
CA LEU A 110 -8.87 9.72 11.20
C LEU A 110 -7.47 10.30 10.89
N PRO A 111 -6.98 11.37 11.55
CA PRO A 111 -5.65 11.92 11.25
C PRO A 111 -4.52 10.93 11.57
N ILE A 112 -4.67 10.19 12.68
CA ILE A 112 -3.70 9.19 13.17
C ILE A 112 -3.69 7.98 12.23
N VAL A 113 -4.87 7.51 11.84
CA VAL A 113 -5.04 6.41 10.89
C VAL A 113 -4.42 6.73 9.55
N LEU A 114 -4.65 7.93 9.00
CA LEU A 114 -4.07 8.33 7.71
C LEU A 114 -2.54 8.39 7.76
N ALA A 115 -1.98 8.89 8.87
CA ALA A 115 -0.54 8.86 9.09
C ALA A 115 -0.01 7.41 9.13
N LEU A 116 -0.68 6.52 9.86
CA LEU A 116 -0.31 5.11 9.93
C LEU A 116 -0.41 4.40 8.57
N GLN A 117 -1.46 4.67 7.80
CA GLN A 117 -1.63 4.14 6.44
C GLN A 117 -0.47 4.56 5.51
N SER A 118 -0.03 5.81 5.62
CA SER A 118 1.13 6.30 4.85
C SER A 118 2.42 5.54 5.20
N LEU A 119 2.63 5.20 6.49
CA LEU A 119 3.78 4.41 6.95
C LEU A 119 3.69 2.96 6.47
N LEU A 120 2.50 2.35 6.52
CA LEU A 120 2.28 0.98 6.04
C LEU A 120 2.57 0.83 4.53
N PHE A 121 2.26 1.85 3.72
CA PHE A 121 2.63 1.88 2.30
C PHE A 121 4.14 1.98 2.05
N LEU A 122 4.94 2.37 3.05
CA LEU A 122 6.39 2.42 2.94
C LEU A 122 7.05 1.05 3.17
N ILE A 123 6.38 0.12 3.87
CA ILE A 123 6.95 -1.18 4.27
C ILE A 123 7.46 -2.02 3.08
N PRO A 124 6.71 -2.22 1.98
CA PRO A 124 7.19 -3.02 0.86
C PRO A 124 8.47 -2.45 0.23
N ARG A 125 8.61 -1.11 0.26
CA ARG A 125 9.79 -0.41 -0.22
C ARG A 125 10.99 -0.58 0.71
N LEU A 126 10.77 -0.55 2.02
CA LEU A 126 11.83 -0.83 3.01
C LEU A 126 12.38 -2.24 2.84
N ILE A 127 11.50 -3.22 2.60
CA ILE A 127 11.90 -4.60 2.33
C ILE A 127 12.73 -4.66 1.04
N TRP A 128 12.23 -4.11 -0.07
CA TRP A 128 13.02 -4.09 -1.31
C TRP A 128 14.39 -3.42 -1.13
N SER A 129 14.44 -2.26 -0.47
CA SER A 129 15.68 -1.53 -0.24
C SER A 129 16.64 -2.21 0.73
N GLY A 130 16.14 -2.96 1.72
CA GLY A 130 16.96 -3.64 2.71
C GLY A 130 17.51 -4.99 2.23
N PHE A 131 16.78 -5.68 1.37
CA PHE A 131 17.15 -7.01 0.87
C PHE A 131 17.80 -6.99 -0.52
N SER A 132 17.47 -6.02 -1.40
CA SER A 132 18.08 -5.96 -2.74
C SER A 132 19.62 -5.79 -2.72
N PRO A 133 20.25 -5.00 -1.83
CA PRO A 133 21.71 -4.89 -1.80
C PRO A 133 22.39 -6.18 -1.31
N ARG A 134 21.69 -7.03 -0.55
CA ARG A 134 22.20 -8.31 -0.06
C ARG A 134 22.40 -9.33 -1.19
N CYS A 135 21.85 -9.07 -2.39
CA CYS A 135 22.09 -9.88 -3.59
C CYS A 135 23.54 -9.79 -4.10
N GLY A 136 24.36 -8.84 -3.61
CA GLY A 136 25.71 -8.59 -4.13
C GLY A 136 25.74 -7.93 -5.52
N ILE A 137 24.58 -7.69 -6.14
CA ILE A 137 24.42 -7.01 -7.43
C ILE A 137 23.73 -5.67 -7.18
N ASN A 138 24.44 -4.57 -7.45
CA ASN A 138 23.84 -3.24 -7.43
C ASN A 138 23.00 -3.04 -8.69
N LEU A 139 21.72 -3.41 -8.63
CA LEU A 139 20.78 -3.27 -9.75
C LEU A 139 20.71 -1.83 -10.27
N GLN A 140 20.77 -0.85 -9.35
CA GLN A 140 20.78 0.58 -9.69
C GLN A 140 21.96 0.99 -10.57
N HIS A 141 23.13 0.37 -10.39
CA HIS A 141 24.30 0.65 -11.22
C HIS A 141 24.18 -0.04 -12.58
N CYS A 142 23.62 -1.27 -12.60
CA CYS A 142 23.48 -2.07 -13.82
C CYS A 142 22.40 -1.54 -14.77
N LEU A 143 21.32 -0.98 -14.23
CA LEU A 143 20.22 -0.41 -15.00
C LEU A 143 20.41 1.08 -15.34
N SER A 144 21.45 1.73 -14.77
CA SER A 144 21.65 3.15 -15.03
C SER A 144 21.90 3.41 -16.53
N PRO A 145 21.28 4.44 -17.14
CA PRO A 145 21.48 4.77 -18.56
C PRO A 145 22.94 5.10 -18.92
N LYS A 146 23.78 5.37 -17.92
CA LYS A 146 25.21 5.67 -18.06
C LYS A 146 26.10 4.43 -17.93
N PHE A 147 25.52 3.25 -17.73
CA PHE A 147 26.26 2.02 -17.55
C PHE A 147 26.83 1.52 -18.89
N ASP A 148 28.15 1.67 -19.07
CA ASP A 148 28.85 1.10 -20.21
C ASP A 148 29.18 -0.38 -19.96
N TYR A 149 28.51 -1.27 -20.69
CA TYR A 149 28.72 -2.71 -20.62
C TYR A 149 30.09 -3.13 -21.21
N ARG A 150 30.76 -2.26 -21.98
CA ARG A 150 31.98 -2.64 -22.71
C ARG A 150 33.23 -2.65 -21.82
N THR A 151 33.25 -1.87 -20.75
CA THR A 151 34.44 -1.62 -19.91
C THR A 151 34.61 -2.61 -18.75
N SER A 152 33.58 -3.36 -18.33
CA SER A 152 33.61 -4.17 -17.09
C SER A 152 33.49 -5.68 -17.33
N ARG A 153 34.47 -6.30 -17.99
CA ARG A 153 34.43 -7.72 -18.46
C ARG A 153 34.00 -8.77 -17.42
N TYR A 154 34.35 -8.63 -16.14
CA TYR A 154 34.04 -9.62 -15.09
C TYR A 154 32.60 -9.52 -14.54
N LYS A 155 31.98 -8.33 -14.57
CA LYS A 155 30.57 -8.11 -14.13
C LYS A 155 29.57 -8.29 -15.27
N VAL A 156 30.03 -8.10 -16.50
CA VAL A 156 29.24 -8.26 -17.73
C VAL A 156 28.69 -9.67 -17.83
N GLN A 157 29.40 -10.71 -17.40
CA GLN A 157 28.95 -12.09 -17.54
C GLN A 157 27.68 -12.40 -16.70
N HIS A 158 27.60 -11.92 -15.47
CA HIS A 158 26.40 -12.09 -14.64
C HIS A 158 25.23 -11.23 -15.13
N ILE A 159 25.50 -9.98 -15.57
CA ILE A 159 24.47 -9.08 -16.08
C ILE A 159 23.94 -9.57 -17.43
N THR A 160 24.79 -10.00 -18.36
CA THR A 160 24.37 -10.61 -19.63
C THR A 160 23.61 -11.89 -19.41
N THR A 161 23.96 -12.70 -18.41
CA THR A 161 23.16 -13.90 -18.07
C THR A 161 21.77 -13.49 -17.59
N MET A 162 21.66 -12.50 -16.70
CA MET A 162 20.36 -12.02 -16.21
C MET A 162 19.54 -11.32 -17.31
N LEU A 163 20.16 -10.48 -18.14
CA LEU A 163 19.54 -9.85 -19.30
C LEU A 163 19.10 -10.88 -20.34
N ASN A 164 19.89 -11.93 -20.58
CA ASN A 164 19.51 -13.01 -21.49
C ASN A 164 18.32 -13.80 -20.93
N LEU A 165 18.20 -13.96 -19.61
CA LEU A 165 17.02 -14.57 -18.99
C LEU A 165 15.79 -13.67 -19.10
N LEU A 166 15.92 -12.36 -18.88
CA LEU A 166 14.84 -11.37 -19.04
C LEU A 166 14.40 -11.22 -20.51
N ALA A 167 15.37 -11.18 -21.43
CA ALA A 167 15.12 -11.16 -22.87
C ALA A 167 14.42 -12.45 -23.31
N ARG A 168 14.82 -13.62 -22.78
CA ARG A 168 14.14 -14.89 -23.05
C ARG A 168 12.70 -14.92 -22.50
N SER A 169 12.43 -14.34 -21.34
CA SER A 169 11.05 -14.26 -20.82
C SER A 169 10.19 -13.31 -21.66
N GLN A 170 10.74 -12.15 -22.08
CA GLN A 170 10.01 -11.22 -22.96
C GLN A 170 9.78 -11.80 -24.36
N GLN A 171 10.76 -12.51 -24.91
CA GLN A 171 10.65 -13.20 -26.21
C GLN A 171 9.57 -14.29 -26.17
N HIS A 172 9.45 -15.00 -25.04
CA HIS A 172 8.42 -16.03 -24.85
C HIS A 172 7.00 -15.42 -24.80
N ASP A 173 6.84 -14.25 -24.19
CA ASP A 173 5.54 -13.54 -24.17
C ASP A 173 5.18 -12.96 -25.55
N PHE A 174 6.16 -12.45 -26.30
CA PHE A 174 5.97 -12.00 -27.68
C PHE A 174 5.56 -13.15 -28.61
N ASN A 175 6.25 -14.30 -28.52
CA ASN A 175 5.94 -15.47 -29.34
C ASN A 175 4.54 -16.06 -29.05
N ARG A 176 4.03 -15.95 -27.81
CA ARG A 176 2.65 -16.38 -27.48
C ARG A 176 1.58 -15.44 -28.03
N MET A 177 1.89 -14.15 -28.19
CA MET A 177 0.97 -13.21 -28.83
C MET A 177 0.89 -13.40 -30.34
N THR A 178 1.98 -13.82 -30.99
CA THR A 178 2.00 -14.07 -32.44
C THR A 178 1.39 -15.40 -32.87
N THR A 179 1.13 -16.36 -31.96
CA THR A 179 0.52 -17.66 -32.31
C THR A 179 -1.01 -17.67 -32.34
N ASN A 180 -1.67 -16.54 -32.12
CA ASN A 180 -3.13 -16.43 -32.15
C ASN A 180 -3.66 -15.69 -33.39
N GLU A 181 -3.19 -16.08 -34.59
CA GLU A 181 -3.91 -15.85 -35.84
C GLU A 181 -4.23 -17.22 -36.48
N PRO A 182 -5.47 -17.46 -36.95
CA PRO A 182 -5.97 -18.80 -37.19
C PRO A 182 -5.64 -19.24 -38.62
N SER A 183 -4.95 -20.37 -38.76
CA SER A 183 -4.94 -21.13 -40.01
C SER A 183 -5.03 -22.61 -39.65
N GLY A 184 -6.17 -23.20 -39.98
CA GLY A 184 -6.57 -24.51 -39.54
C GLY A 184 -5.71 -25.63 -40.10
N ALA A 185 -5.55 -26.68 -39.30
CA ALA A 185 -5.46 -28.06 -39.75
C ALA A 185 -5.88 -28.98 -38.60
N LEU A 186 -6.83 -29.87 -38.89
CA LEU A 186 -7.38 -30.87 -38.01
C LEU A 186 -6.31 -31.84 -37.50
N THR A 187 -6.36 -32.20 -36.22
CA THR A 187 -6.39 -33.61 -35.77
C THR A 187 -6.69 -33.66 -34.27
N ALA A 188 -7.84 -34.24 -33.96
CA ALA A 188 -8.27 -34.57 -32.62
C ALA A 188 -7.53 -35.82 -32.11
N THR A 189 -7.24 -35.88 -30.81
CA THR A 189 -7.68 -36.99 -29.93
C THR A 189 -7.32 -36.68 -28.47
N ASN A 190 -8.37 -36.57 -27.63
CA ASN A 190 -8.58 -37.22 -26.32
C ASN A 190 -7.43 -37.23 -25.28
N LEU A 191 -7.63 -37.11 -23.97
CA LEU A 191 -8.73 -36.88 -23.04
C LEU A 191 -8.05 -36.93 -21.65
N ALA A 192 -8.58 -36.20 -20.66
CA ALA A 192 -8.28 -36.31 -19.22
C ALA A 192 -6.94 -35.73 -18.68
N ALA A 193 -7.01 -34.49 -18.17
CA ALA A 193 -6.53 -34.12 -16.83
C ALA A 193 -6.92 -32.64 -16.52
N HIS A 194 -8.22 -32.36 -16.60
CA HIS A 194 -8.80 -31.12 -16.10
C HIS A 194 -8.87 -31.20 -14.56
N ASN A 195 -7.82 -30.75 -13.87
CA ASN A 195 -7.84 -30.17 -12.51
C ASN A 195 -6.40 -30.03 -11.93
N SER A 196 -5.53 -29.28 -12.61
CA SER A 196 -4.17 -29.05 -12.10
C SER A 196 -3.65 -27.62 -12.33
N SER A 197 -4.32 -26.79 -13.11
CA SER A 197 -3.79 -25.46 -13.45
C SER A 197 -3.94 -24.46 -12.31
N VAL A 198 -5.07 -24.48 -11.58
CA VAL A 198 -5.31 -23.56 -10.45
C VAL A 198 -4.42 -23.92 -9.25
N LEU A 199 -4.22 -25.21 -8.98
CA LEU A 199 -3.35 -25.66 -7.88
C LEU A 199 -1.86 -25.43 -8.18
N LYS A 200 -1.42 -25.56 -9.46
CA LYS A 200 -0.04 -25.22 -9.88
C LYS A 200 0.21 -23.71 -9.87
N PHE A 201 -0.79 -22.90 -10.21
CA PHE A 201 -0.72 -21.44 -10.09
C PHE A 201 -0.57 -21.03 -8.62
N PHE A 202 -1.32 -21.66 -7.71
CA PHE A 202 -1.18 -21.44 -6.26
C PHE A 202 0.16 -21.95 -5.71
N HIS A 203 0.68 -23.07 -6.23
CA HIS A 203 1.99 -23.61 -5.82
C HIS A 203 3.17 -22.75 -6.29
N ILE A 204 3.03 -22.03 -7.42
CA ILE A 204 4.01 -21.05 -7.91
C ILE A 204 4.10 -19.82 -6.98
N PHE A 205 2.97 -19.40 -6.40
CA PHE A 205 2.94 -18.31 -5.41
C PHE A 205 3.39 -18.75 -4.00
N CYS A 206 3.25 -20.04 -3.65
CA CYS A 206 3.59 -20.58 -2.33
C CYS A 206 5.05 -21.09 -2.20
N MET A 207 5.75 -21.32 -3.31
CA MET A 207 7.12 -21.87 -3.35
C MET A 207 8.29 -20.86 -3.43
N PRO A 208 8.30 -19.72 -2.72
CA PRO A 208 9.58 -19.10 -2.35
C PRO A 208 9.87 -19.19 -0.85
N PHE A 209 8.90 -19.58 -0.01
CA PHE A 209 9.12 -19.64 1.45
C PHE A 209 9.75 -20.96 1.93
N ILE A 210 9.71 -22.03 1.13
CA ILE A 210 10.20 -23.37 1.53
C ILE A 210 11.63 -23.68 1.04
N PHE A 211 12.19 -22.95 0.06
CA PHE A 211 13.54 -23.21 -0.47
C PHE A 211 14.62 -22.28 0.13
N ALA A 212 14.56 -22.04 1.43
CA ALA A 212 15.63 -21.36 2.18
C ALA A 212 16.84 -22.27 2.50
N THR A 213 16.77 -23.56 2.19
CA THR A 213 17.83 -24.54 2.48
C THR A 213 18.33 -25.21 1.20
N GLY A 214 19.14 -24.51 0.42
CA GLY A 214 19.81 -25.11 -0.74
C GLY A 214 20.75 -24.13 -1.43
N ASN A 215 22.05 -24.45 -1.42
CA ASN A 215 23.15 -23.62 -1.93
C ASN A 215 23.07 -23.22 -3.42
N THR A 216 22.05 -23.65 -4.17
CA THR A 216 21.85 -23.35 -5.59
C THR A 216 20.93 -22.14 -5.84
N ALA A 217 20.43 -21.49 -4.79
CA ALA A 217 19.35 -20.48 -4.85
C ALA A 217 19.78 -19.04 -5.26
N HIS A 218 21.07 -18.77 -5.47
CA HIS A 218 21.56 -17.40 -5.71
C HIS A 218 20.97 -16.75 -6.98
N GLY A 219 20.62 -17.53 -8.00
CA GLY A 219 20.04 -17.00 -9.26
C GLY A 219 18.58 -16.55 -9.17
N TYR A 220 17.76 -17.19 -8.33
CA TYR A 220 16.32 -16.91 -8.22
C TYR A 220 15.98 -15.95 -7.07
N TYR A 221 16.94 -15.65 -6.21
CA TYR A 221 16.73 -14.80 -5.02
C TYR A 221 16.13 -13.44 -5.36
N LEU A 222 16.68 -12.74 -6.37
CA LEU A 222 16.18 -11.41 -6.76
C LEU A 222 14.77 -11.47 -7.37
N ALA A 223 14.47 -12.49 -8.17
CA ALA A 223 13.15 -12.69 -8.76
C ALA A 223 12.10 -13.03 -7.69
N ASN A 224 12.45 -13.91 -6.74
CA ASN A 224 11.58 -14.27 -5.61
C ASN A 224 11.33 -13.06 -4.69
N LEU A 225 12.37 -12.25 -4.41
CA LEU A 225 12.24 -11.02 -3.64
C LEU A 225 11.31 -10.02 -4.32
N PHE A 226 11.43 -9.84 -5.64
CA PHE A 226 10.56 -8.96 -6.41
C PHE A 226 9.09 -9.39 -6.33
N VAL A 227 8.81 -10.68 -6.59
CA VAL A 227 7.45 -11.24 -6.51
C VAL A 227 6.87 -11.10 -5.10
N LEU A 228 7.66 -11.39 -4.06
CA LEU A 228 7.25 -11.24 -2.67
C LEU A 228 6.88 -9.80 -2.34
N VAL A 229 7.68 -8.82 -2.77
CA VAL A 229 7.39 -7.40 -2.56
C VAL A 229 6.09 -6.98 -3.26
N LYS A 230 5.82 -7.49 -4.47
CA LYS A 230 4.56 -7.21 -5.19
C LYS A 230 3.34 -7.85 -4.52
N ILE A 231 3.46 -9.08 -4.02
CA ILE A 231 2.38 -9.73 -3.26
C ILE A 231 2.10 -8.95 -1.97
N LEU A 232 3.15 -8.58 -1.23
CA LEU A 232 3.00 -7.78 -0.02
C LEU A 232 2.35 -6.43 -0.32
N PHE A 233 2.69 -5.82 -1.45
CA PHE A 233 2.07 -4.59 -1.92
C PHE A 233 0.57 -4.76 -2.16
N LEU A 234 0.16 -5.81 -2.88
CA LEU A 234 -1.25 -6.10 -3.14
C LEU A 234 -2.04 -6.37 -1.85
N ILE A 235 -1.47 -7.17 -0.95
CA ILE A 235 -2.09 -7.46 0.36
C ILE A 235 -2.25 -6.17 1.18
N ASN A 236 -1.20 -5.34 1.25
CA ASN A 236 -1.25 -4.09 1.98
C ASN A 236 -2.30 -3.13 1.39
N SER A 237 -2.39 -3.00 0.07
CA SER A 237 -3.40 -2.16 -0.57
C SER A 237 -4.83 -2.64 -0.28
N SER A 238 -5.07 -3.94 -0.37
CA SER A 238 -6.38 -4.54 -0.06
C SER A 238 -6.76 -4.36 1.41
N LEU A 239 -5.81 -4.58 2.33
CA LEU A 239 -6.05 -4.45 3.77
C LEU A 239 -6.35 -3.00 4.16
N GLN A 240 -5.61 -2.04 3.61
CA GLN A 240 -5.83 -0.62 3.91
C GLN A 240 -7.18 -0.13 3.40
N LEU A 241 -7.60 -0.61 2.23
CA LEU A 241 -8.92 -0.30 1.67
C LEU A 241 -10.04 -0.90 2.54
N PHE A 242 -9.90 -2.16 2.95
CA PHE A 242 -10.82 -2.83 3.87
C PHE A 242 -10.90 -2.12 5.23
N PHE A 243 -9.75 -1.70 5.77
CA PHE A 243 -9.67 -0.96 7.03
C PHE A 243 -10.43 0.36 6.95
N LEU A 244 -10.24 1.11 5.85
CA LEU A 244 -10.96 2.36 5.63
C LEU A 244 -12.48 2.12 5.53
N ASN A 245 -12.91 1.06 4.83
CA ASN A 245 -14.32 0.72 4.73
C ASN A 245 -14.96 0.40 6.09
N THR A 246 -14.25 -0.39 6.90
CA THR A 246 -14.69 -0.74 8.26
C THR A 246 -14.78 0.50 9.14
N LEU A 247 -13.80 1.41 9.03
CA LEU A 247 -13.75 2.65 9.82
C LEU A 247 -14.87 3.63 9.46
N LEU A 248 -15.25 3.74 8.19
CA LEU A 248 -16.40 4.54 7.75
C LEU A 248 -17.75 3.86 8.01
N THR A 249 -17.77 2.65 8.61
CA THR A 249 -18.99 1.91 8.98
C THR A 249 -19.94 1.71 7.78
N LYS A 250 -19.41 1.58 6.57
CA LYS A 250 -20.20 1.21 5.39
C LYS A 250 -20.06 -0.30 5.15
N ASN A 251 -21.16 -1.03 5.29
CA ASN A 251 -21.21 -2.47 4.99
C ASN A 251 -21.39 -2.76 3.49
N SER A 252 -21.25 -1.74 2.63
CA SER A 252 -21.38 -1.84 1.19
C SER A 252 -20.02 -2.06 0.53
N VAL A 253 -19.90 -3.13 -0.27
CA VAL A 253 -18.68 -3.48 -1.03
C VAL A 253 -18.41 -2.48 -2.18
N LEU A 254 -19.41 -1.70 -2.56
CA LEU A 254 -19.34 -0.74 -3.67
C LEU A 254 -18.89 0.65 -3.16
N TYR A 255 -17.65 1.01 -3.47
CA TYR A 255 -17.06 2.30 -3.08
C TYR A 255 -17.73 3.46 -3.86
N GLY A 256 -18.60 4.22 -3.19
CA GLY A 256 -19.08 5.53 -3.67
C GLY A 256 -20.07 5.53 -4.84
N LEU A 257 -20.35 4.38 -5.46
CA LEU A 257 -21.40 4.23 -6.49
C LEU A 257 -22.83 4.09 -5.90
N GLU A 258 -22.92 3.91 -4.59
CA GLU A 258 -24.18 3.71 -3.84
C GLU A 258 -24.55 4.96 -3.01
N VAL A 259 -23.93 6.11 -3.31
CA VAL A 259 -24.21 7.42 -2.71
C VAL A 259 -24.97 8.29 -3.69
#